data_AF-A0A9D7BSG2-F1
#
_entry.id   AF-A0A9D7BSG2-F1
#
_cell.length_a   1.000
_cell.length_b   1.000
_cell.length_c   1.000
_cell.angle_alpha   90.00
_cell.angle_beta   90.00
_cell.angle_gamma   90.00
#
_symmetry.space_group_name_H-M   'P 1'
#
loop_
_entity.id
_entity.type
_entity.pdbx_description
1 polymer ?
#
loop_
_entity_poly.entity_id
_entity_poly.type
_entity_poly.pdbx_seq_one_letter_code
_entity_poly.pdbx_strand_id
1 'polypeptide(L)'
;MHNILTPIQNHLGSYTFSSLDLKPNLSKTYHIHANWLTYCDNYLEGFHIPYVHPTLNKAITYEDYEVRVFDHCNVQIGRCKPGQKVYLCKKET
;
A
#
# COMPACT_ATOMS: atom_id res chain seq x y z
N MET A 1 -8.42 12.03 19.19
CA MET A 1 -8.72 11.51 17.84
C MET A 1 -7.62 10.54 17.45
N HIS A 2 -7.97 9.33 16.99
CA HIS A 2 -7.00 8.38 16.45
C HIS A 2 -6.53 8.88 15.08
N ASN A 3 -5.22 8.99 14.85
CA ASN A 3 -4.69 9.41 13.55
C ASN A 3 -4.76 8.22 12.59
N ILE A 4 -5.53 8.34 11.49
CA ILE A 4 -5.70 7.29 10.48
C ILE A 4 -4.38 6.84 9.82
N LEU A 5 -3.33 7.68 9.90
CA LEU A 5 -2.00 7.40 9.37
C LEU A 5 -1.11 6.62 10.35
N THR A 6 -1.51 6.46 11.62
CA THR A 6 -0.72 5.74 12.63
C THR A 6 -0.31 4.33 12.17
N PRO A 7 -1.21 3.50 11.57
CA PRO A 7 -0.83 2.17 11.11
C PRO A 7 0.31 2.16 10.08
N ILE A 8 0.33 3.10 9.13
CA ILE A 8 1.39 3.18 8.12
C ILE A 8 2.64 3.89 8.66
N GLN A 9 2.49 4.86 9.58
CA GLN A 9 3.62 5.51 10.27
C GLN A 9 4.49 4.49 11.01
N ASN A 10 3.87 3.51 11.67
CA ASN A 10 4.59 2.44 12.37
C ASN A 10 5.48 1.60 11.44
N HIS A 11 5.21 1.59 10.13
CA HIS A 11 6.01 0.89 9.11
C HIS A 11 7.04 1.81 8.44
N LEU A 12 6.74 3.11 8.30
CA LEU A 12 7.61 4.08 7.62
C LEU A 12 8.52 4.87 8.58
N GLY A 13 8.48 4.55 9.88
CA GLY A 13 9.38 5.13 10.88
C GLY A 13 9.19 6.63 11.01
N SER A 14 10.20 7.41 10.61
CA SER A 14 10.25 8.86 10.79
C SER A 14 9.72 9.66 9.60
N TYR A 15 8.97 9.04 8.69
CA TYR A 15 8.38 9.77 7.57
C TYR A 15 7.42 10.86 8.05
N THR A 16 7.60 12.08 7.54
CA THR A 16 6.80 13.24 7.93
C THR A 16 5.58 13.38 7.01
N PHE A 17 4.47 12.71 7.34
CA PHE A 17 3.25 12.84 6.51
C PHE A 17 2.66 14.26 6.48
N SER A 18 2.96 15.08 7.49
CA SER A 18 2.50 16.48 7.52
C SER A 18 3.14 17.36 6.46
N SER A 19 4.24 16.93 5.82
CA SER A 19 4.89 17.65 4.73
C SER A 19 4.46 17.16 3.34
N LEU A 20 3.38 16.38 3.25
CA LEU A 20 2.85 15.93 1.96
C LEU A 20 2.14 17.07 1.23
N ASP A 21 2.66 17.40 0.04
CA ASP A 21 2.02 18.33 -0.88
C ASP A 21 1.22 17.58 -1.96
N LEU A 22 -0.06 17.92 -2.11
CA LEU A 22 -0.86 17.45 -3.24
C LEU A 22 -0.26 18.01 -4.54
N LYS A 23 0.00 17.12 -5.52
CA LYS A 23 0.37 17.48 -6.90
C LYS A 23 -0.79 17.18 -7.84
N PRO A 24 -1.68 18.16 -8.14
CA PRO A 24 -2.87 17.92 -8.94
C PRO A 24 -2.56 17.36 -10.33
N ASN A 25 -1.46 17.83 -10.94
CA ASN A 25 -0.99 17.37 -12.26
C ASN A 25 -0.51 15.91 -12.29
N LEU A 26 -0.21 15.31 -11.14
CA LEU A 26 0.15 13.89 -11.01
C LEU A 26 -1.00 13.03 -10.47
N SER A 27 -2.11 13.66 -10.09
CA SER A 27 -3.29 12.98 -9.55
C SER A 27 -4.17 12.46 -10.68
N LYS A 28 -4.78 11.28 -10.47
CA LYS A 28 -5.67 10.65 -11.45
C LYS A 28 -6.96 10.22 -10.77
N THR A 29 -8.08 10.43 -11.44
CA THR A 29 -9.40 9.95 -11.02
C THR A 29 -9.88 8.91 -12.02
N TYR A 30 -10.36 7.77 -11.52
CA TYR A 30 -10.90 6.69 -12.33
C TYR A 30 -12.34 6.43 -11.93
N HIS A 31 -13.25 6.43 -12.89
CA HIS A 31 -14.63 6.02 -12.69
C HIS A 31 -14.75 4.53 -12.96
N ILE A 32 -14.92 3.74 -11.90
CA ILE A 32 -15.03 2.29 -11.99
C ILE A 32 -16.51 1.92 -11.95
N HIS A 33 -17.00 1.24 -12.98
CA HIS A 33 -18.37 0.75 -13.05
C HIS A 33 -18.51 -0.59 -12.32
N ALA A 34 -18.39 -0.55 -11.00
CA ALA A 34 -18.51 -1.70 -10.12
C ALA A 34 -19.19 -1.33 -8.80
N ASN A 35 -19.69 -2.34 -8.08
CA ASN A 35 -20.15 -2.14 -6.71
C ASN A 35 -18.95 -1.79 -5.81
N TRP A 36 -19.13 -0.86 -4.87
CA TRP A 36 -18.07 -0.43 -3.97
C TRP A 36 -17.55 -1.56 -3.07
N LEU A 37 -18.40 -2.53 -2.68
CA LEU A 37 -17.97 -3.71 -1.92
C LEU A 37 -16.93 -4.51 -2.69
N THR A 38 -17.16 -4.76 -3.98
CA THR A 38 -16.23 -5.50 -4.83
C THR A 38 -14.88 -4.80 -4.93
N TYR A 39 -14.88 -3.47 -4.97
CA TYR A 39 -13.65 -2.69 -4.94
C TYR A 39 -12.93 -2.82 -3.60
N CYS A 40 -13.67 -2.78 -2.48
CA CYS A 40 -13.09 -3.02 -1.16
C CYS A 40 -12.48 -4.43 -1.05
N ASP A 41 -13.21 -5.47 -1.47
CA ASP A 41 -12.76 -6.86 -1.44
C ASP A 41 -11.45 -7.03 -2.20
N ASN A 42 -11.33 -6.41 -3.38
CA ASN A 42 -10.11 -6.46 -4.19
C ASN A 42 -8.86 -5.93 -3.44
N TYR A 43 -9.00 -4.98 -2.52
CA TYR A 43 -7.88 -4.43 -1.76
C TYR A 43 -7.69 -5.11 -0.39
N LEU A 44 -8.58 -6.02 0.00
CA LEU A 44 -8.53 -6.71 1.29
C LEU A 44 -7.98 -8.13 1.20
N GLU A 45 -7.32 -8.46 0.08
CA GLU A 45 -6.70 -9.76 -0.19
C GLU A 45 -5.49 -9.63 -1.14
N GLY A 46 -4.69 -10.70 -1.23
CA GLY A 46 -3.57 -10.78 -2.19
C GLY A 46 -3.65 -11.98 -3.15
N PHE A 47 -4.68 -12.82 -3.05
CA PHE A 47 -4.91 -14.01 -3.87
C PHE A 47 -4.81 -13.74 -5.37
N HIS A 48 -5.30 -12.59 -5.85
CA HIS A 48 -5.24 -12.27 -7.27
C HIS A 48 -3.84 -11.90 -7.78
N ILE A 49 -2.89 -11.55 -6.90
CA ILE A 49 -1.57 -11.01 -7.27
C ILE A 49 -0.83 -11.87 -8.30
N PRO A 50 -0.71 -13.20 -8.15
CA PRO A 50 0.00 -14.03 -9.11
C PRO A 50 -0.62 -14.06 -10.51
N TYR A 51 -1.93 -13.80 -10.61
CA TYR A 51 -2.71 -13.97 -11.82
C TYR A 51 -2.92 -12.67 -12.60
N VAL A 52 -3.10 -11.54 -11.91
CA VAL A 52 -3.41 -10.26 -12.56
C VAL A 52 -2.33 -9.19 -12.41
N HIS A 53 -1.36 -9.37 -11.49
CA HIS A 53 -0.26 -8.41 -11.26
C HIS A 53 1.13 -9.03 -11.49
N PRO A 54 1.50 -9.38 -12.73
CA PRO A 54 2.76 -10.08 -13.02
C PRO A 54 4.01 -9.29 -12.60
N THR A 55 3.97 -7.96 -12.67
CA THR A 55 5.08 -7.10 -12.24
C THR A 55 5.21 -7.08 -10.71
N LEU A 56 4.09 -6.99 -9.98
CA LEU A 56 4.10 -7.02 -8.52
C LEU A 56 4.56 -8.39 -8.01
N ASN A 57 4.03 -9.49 -8.56
CA ASN A 57 4.39 -10.85 -8.19
C ASN A 57 5.89 -11.18 -8.40
N LYS A 58 6.54 -10.49 -9.36
CA LYS A 58 8.01 -10.58 -9.53
C LYS A 58 8.77 -9.82 -8.44
N ALA A 59 8.19 -8.75 -7.89
CA ALA A 59 8.82 -7.89 -6.91
C ALA A 59 8.69 -8.40 -5.47
N ILE A 60 7.59 -9.07 -5.11
CA ILE A 60 7.29 -9.46 -3.72
C ILE A 60 7.23 -10.97 -3.51
N THR A 61 7.62 -11.44 -2.33
CA THR A 61 7.36 -12.81 -1.86
C THR A 61 5.87 -12.93 -1.56
N TYR A 62 5.14 -13.68 -2.39
CA TYR A 62 3.68 -13.80 -2.30
C TYR A 62 3.24 -14.48 -1.00
N GLU A 63 4.00 -15.48 -0.56
CA GLU A 63 3.76 -16.25 0.67
C GLU A 63 3.81 -15.39 1.93
N ASP A 64 4.50 -14.24 1.84
CA ASP A 64 4.67 -13.27 2.91
C ASP A 64 3.67 -12.10 2.83
N TYR A 65 2.78 -12.10 1.84
CA TYR A 65 1.84 -11.00 1.65
C TYR A 65 0.80 -10.97 2.77
N GLU A 66 0.65 -9.80 3.39
CA GLU A 66 -0.17 -9.62 4.59
C GLU A 66 -1.10 -8.42 4.43
N VAL A 67 -2.36 -8.59 4.87
CA VAL A 67 -3.34 -7.51 4.98
C VAL A 67 -3.74 -7.36 6.45
N ARG A 68 -3.63 -6.15 7.00
CA ARG A 68 -4.08 -5.81 8.36
C ARG A 68 -5.19 -4.76 8.30
N VAL A 69 -6.33 -5.03 8.93
CA VAL A 69 -7.49 -4.14 8.95
C VAL A 69 -7.55 -3.36 10.27
N PHE A 70 -7.89 -2.08 10.17
CA PHE A 70 -8.09 -1.14 11.28
C PHE A 70 -9.42 -0.39 11.07
N ASP A 71 -9.87 0.38 12.06
CA ASP A 71 -11.21 1.01 12.07
C ASP A 71 -11.54 1.84 10.81
N HIS A 72 -10.53 2.48 10.21
CA HIS A 72 -10.73 3.38 9.07
C HIS A 72 -9.75 3.14 7.91
N CYS A 73 -8.90 2.13 7.99
CA CYS A 73 -7.90 1.85 6.97
C CYS A 73 -7.45 0.38 7.01
N ASN A 74 -6.71 -0.02 5.99
CA ASN A 74 -5.95 -1.27 6.00
C ASN A 74 -4.49 -0.98 5.61
N VAL A 75 -3.59 -1.85 6.05
CA VAL A 75 -2.18 -1.85 5.64
C VAL A 75 -1.91 -3.17 4.91
N GLN A 76 -1.40 -3.07 3.69
CA GLN A 76 -0.99 -4.19 2.86
C GLN A 76 0.53 -4.24 2.80
N ILE A 77 1.12 -5.38 3.11
CA ILE A 77 2.56 -5.56 3.24
C ILE A 77 3.01 -6.66 2.30
N GLY A 78 3.79 -6.30 1.28
CA GLY A 78 4.51 -7.25 0.44
C GLY A 78 6.01 -7.16 0.71
N ARG A 79 6.63 -8.24 1.18
CA ARG A 79 8.09 -8.30 1.39
C ARG A 79 8.79 -8.42 0.04
N CYS A 80 9.80 -7.59 -0.23
CA CYS A 80 10.48 -7.67 -1.52
C CYS A 80 11.29 -8.96 -1.64
N LYS A 81 11.32 -9.56 -2.83
CA LYS A 81 12.25 -10.64 -3.13
C LYS A 81 13.70 -10.14 -3.05
N PRO A 82 14.68 -11.01 -2.75
CA PRO A 82 16.10 -10.64 -2.78
C PRO A 82 16.51 -10.02 -4.13
N GLY A 83 17.36 -8.99 -4.09
CA GLY A 83 17.89 -8.33 -5.29
C GLY A 83 16.98 -7.27 -5.93
N GLN A 84 15.79 -7.02 -5.37
CA GLN A 84 14.94 -5.91 -5.82
C GLN A 84 15.52 -4.56 -5.39
N LYS A 85 15.32 -3.52 -6.22
CA LYS A 85 15.69 -2.15 -5.85
C LYS A 85 14.79 -1.67 -4.71
N VAL A 86 15.40 -1.33 -3.58
CA VAL A 86 14.70 -0.78 -2.42
C VAL A 86 15.00 0.71 -2.32
N TYR A 87 13.96 1.52 -2.23
CA TYR A 87 14.08 2.94 -1.92
C TYR A 87 13.81 3.11 -0.44
N LEU A 88 14.82 3.58 0.30
CA LEU A 88 14.65 3.89 1.70
C LEU A 88 13.88 5.20 1.81
N CYS A 89 12.78 5.16 2.56
CA CYS A 89 12.19 6.37 3.12
C CYS A 89 13.18 6.88 4.17
N LYS A 90 14.10 7.77 3.78
CA LYS A 90 15.15 8.25 4.67
C LYS A 90 14.52 8.88 5.91
N LYS A 91 14.88 8.34 7.07
CA LYS A 91 14.86 9.09 8.34
C LYS A 91 15.98 10.12 8.21
N GLU A 92 15.64 11.39 8.01
CA GLU A 92 16.59 12.45 8.31
C GLU A 92 16.83 12.40 9.82
N THR A 93 18.06 12.04 10.21
CA THR A 93 18.57 12.14 11.58
C THR A 93 18.81 13.59 11.95
#